data_AF-A0A2T0TMW4-F1
#
_entry.id   AF-A0A2T0TMW4-F1
#
_cell.length_a   1.000
_cell.length_b   1.000
_cell.length_c   1.000
_cell.angle_alpha   90.00
_cell.angle_beta   90.00
_cell.angle_gamma   90.00
#
_symmetry.space_group_name_H-M   'P 1'
#
loop_
_entity.id
_entity.type
_entity.pdbx_description
1 polymer ?
#
loop_
_entity_poly.entity_id
_entity_poly.type
_entity_poly.pdbx_seq_one_letter_code
_entity_poly.pdbx_strand_id
1 'polypeptide(L)'
;MDKTWLEPWGVVSESQKAAIKNQLQAEITLYHPLFEEQLEPIGRSFASDDVLFLREGGKLAVVHLTWSGPGDDEYPLTEFFSTWSEFASKKMALDNLSY
;
A
#
# COMPACT_ATOMS: atom_id res chain seq x y z
N MET A 1 19.30 -5.47 6.49
CA MET A 1 18.78 -6.44 5.53
C MET A 1 18.31 -5.65 4.33
N ASP A 2 18.87 -5.92 3.16
CA ASP A 2 18.45 -5.27 1.93
C ASP A 2 17.05 -5.80 1.55
N LYS A 3 16.13 -4.86 1.32
CA LYS A 3 14.78 -5.16 0.86
C LYS A 3 14.83 -5.31 -0.65
N THR A 4 14.74 -6.54 -1.14
CA THR A 4 14.69 -6.82 -2.59
C THR A 4 13.25 -6.70 -3.08
N TRP A 5 13.06 -5.96 -4.17
CA TRP A 5 11.79 -5.87 -4.89
C TRP A 5 11.72 -6.90 -6.01
N LEU A 6 10.53 -7.47 -6.25
CA LEU A 6 10.22 -8.31 -7.39
C LEU A 6 9.16 -7.61 -8.23
N GLU A 7 9.26 -7.66 -9.56
CA GLU A 7 8.20 -7.15 -10.43
C GLU A 7 6.86 -7.83 -10.11
N PRO A 8 5.71 -7.14 -10.18
CA PRO A 8 5.55 -5.77 -10.65
C PRO A 8 5.76 -4.72 -9.54
N TRP A 9 6.31 -5.09 -8.39
CA TRP A 9 6.50 -4.18 -7.28
C TRP A 9 7.80 -3.40 -7.38
N GLY A 10 7.77 -2.15 -6.96
CA GLY A 10 8.98 -1.33 -6.84
C GLY A 10 8.79 -0.10 -5.98
N VAL A 11 9.87 0.68 -5.86
CA VAL A 11 9.94 1.88 -5.02
C VAL A 11 9.06 3.00 -5.59
N VAL A 12 8.33 3.68 -4.71
CA VAL A 12 7.61 4.92 -5.03
C VAL A 12 8.60 6.08 -5.03
N SER A 13 8.61 6.89 -6.09
CA SER A 13 9.44 8.10 -6.14
C SER A 13 8.92 9.19 -5.20
N GLU A 14 9.79 10.09 -4.75
CA GLU A 14 9.37 11.24 -3.91
C GLU A 14 8.25 12.08 -4.54
N SER A 15 8.25 12.22 -5.88
CA SER A 15 7.19 12.91 -6.61
C SER A 15 5.84 12.18 -6.57
N GLN A 16 5.84 10.85 -6.50
CA GLN A 16 4.62 10.05 -6.43
C GLN A 16 4.03 10.00 -5.01
N LYS A 17 4.87 10.08 -3.98
CA LYS A 17 4.43 9.98 -2.58
C LYS A 17 3.34 10.98 -2.22
N ALA A 18 3.49 12.23 -2.64
CA ALA A 18 2.51 13.28 -2.35
C ALA A 18 1.15 12.97 -3.00
N ALA A 19 1.14 12.56 -4.26
CA ALA A 19 -0.09 12.20 -4.98
C ALA A 19 -0.80 10.99 -4.33
N ILE A 20 -0.04 9.97 -3.98
CA ILE A 20 -0.54 8.76 -3.32
C ILE A 20 -1.15 9.08 -1.95
N LYS A 21 -0.47 9.90 -1.13
CA LYS A 21 -1.00 10.31 0.18
C LYS A 21 -2.29 11.12 0.05
N ASN A 22 -2.33 12.05 -0.90
CA ASN A 22 -3.54 12.83 -1.16
C ASN A 22 -4.69 11.93 -1.63
N GLN A 23 -4.40 10.96 -2.48
CA GLN A 23 -5.41 10.00 -2.94
C GLN A 23 -5.93 9.15 -1.77
N LEU A 24 -5.03 8.60 -0.96
CA LEU A 24 -5.41 7.83 0.22
C LEU A 24 -6.29 8.66 1.18
N GLN A 25 -5.95 9.92 1.43
CA GLN A 25 -6.75 10.82 2.27
C GLN A 25 -8.13 11.15 1.67
N ALA A 26 -8.23 11.21 0.34
CA ALA A 26 -9.49 11.42 -0.34
C ALA A 26 -10.41 10.18 -0.28
N GLU A 27 -9.83 8.98 -0.18
CA GLU A 27 -10.56 7.71 -0.18
C GLU A 27 -10.93 7.24 1.23
N ILE A 28 -10.07 7.43 2.23
CA ILE A 28 -10.29 6.97 3.61
C ILE A 28 -11.43 7.76 4.26
N THR A 29 -12.42 7.02 4.79
CA THR A 29 -13.50 7.57 5.63
C THR A 29 -13.18 7.46 7.13
N LEU A 30 -13.99 8.11 7.97
CA LEU A 30 -13.80 8.10 9.43
C LEU A 30 -13.98 6.72 10.10
N TYR A 31 -14.56 5.76 9.39
CA TYR A 31 -14.77 4.40 9.87
C TYR A 31 -13.74 3.40 9.31
N HIS A 32 -12.93 3.83 8.34
CA HIS A 32 -11.95 2.98 7.71
C HIS A 32 -10.79 2.66 8.68
N PRO A 33 -10.23 1.43 8.70
CA PRO A 33 -9.17 1.03 9.63
C PRO A 33 -7.89 1.88 9.61
N LEU A 34 -7.67 2.59 8.50
CA LEU A 34 -6.52 3.48 8.31
C LEU A 34 -6.81 4.95 8.68
N PHE A 35 -8.02 5.27 9.16
CA PHE A 35 -8.36 6.62 9.57
C PHE A 35 -7.42 7.11 10.67
N GLU A 36 -6.86 8.30 10.49
CA GLU A 36 -5.86 8.94 11.37
C GLU A 36 -4.52 8.18 11.56
N GLU A 37 -4.27 7.10 10.81
CA GLU A 37 -2.96 6.44 10.84
C GLU A 37 -1.87 7.23 10.08
N GLN A 38 -0.67 7.27 10.66
CA GLN A 38 0.51 7.79 9.95
C GLN A 38 1.05 6.76 8.97
N LEU A 39 0.89 7.04 7.68
CA LEU A 39 1.24 6.14 6.58
C LEU A 39 2.26 6.78 5.64
N GLU A 40 3.35 6.07 5.39
CA GLU A 40 4.38 6.46 4.42
C GLU A 40 4.39 5.48 3.24
N PRO A 41 4.05 5.90 2.01
CA PRO A 41 4.15 5.02 0.85
C PRO A 41 5.62 4.73 0.55
N ILE A 42 5.98 3.44 0.56
CA ILE A 42 7.35 2.96 0.35
C ILE A 42 7.50 2.12 -0.92
N GLY A 43 6.39 1.63 -1.49
CA GLY A 43 6.38 0.90 -2.75
C GLY A 43 5.00 0.83 -3.37
N ARG A 44 4.94 0.41 -4.63
CA ARG A 44 3.70 0.19 -5.36
C ARG A 44 3.83 -0.98 -6.32
N SER A 45 2.70 -1.57 -6.67
CA SER A 45 2.58 -2.37 -7.87
C SER A 45 2.54 -1.44 -9.10
N PHE A 46 3.21 -1.86 -10.16
CA PHE A 46 3.11 -1.25 -11.49
C PHE A 46 2.16 -2.01 -12.41
N ALA A 47 1.53 -3.09 -11.92
CA ALA A 47 0.50 -3.85 -12.62
C ALA A 47 -0.92 -3.60 -12.08
N SER A 48 -1.03 -2.96 -10.91
CA SER A 48 -2.30 -2.65 -10.24
C SER A 48 -2.20 -1.33 -9.46
N ASP A 49 -3.32 -0.91 -8.88
CA ASP A 49 -3.39 0.27 -8.01
C ASP A 49 -3.01 -0.03 -6.54
N ASP A 50 -2.34 -1.16 -6.29
CA ASP A 50 -1.85 -1.53 -4.97
C ASP A 50 -0.62 -0.68 -4.58
N VAL A 51 -0.66 -0.14 -3.37
CA VAL A 51 0.43 0.63 -2.76
C VAL A 51 0.81 0.06 -1.41
N LEU A 52 2.11 -0.13 -1.16
CA LEU A 52 2.65 -0.55 0.11
C LEU A 52 2.99 0.66 0.98
N PHE A 53 2.36 0.74 2.15
CA PHE A 53 2.59 1.75 3.16
C PHE A 53 3.34 1.18 4.36
N LEU A 54 4.28 1.98 4.88
CA LEU A 54 4.89 1.80 6.19
C LEU A 54 4.01 2.44 7.26
N ARG A 55 3.75 1.67 8.31
CA ARG A 55 2.99 2.04 9.50
C ARG A 55 3.90 2.18 10.71
N GLU A 56 3.33 2.70 11.80
CA GLU A 56 4.01 2.75 13.10
C GLU A 56 4.53 1.36 13.54
N GLY A 57 5.70 1.35 14.18
CA GLY A 57 6.33 0.12 14.66
C GLY A 57 6.91 -0.77 13.56
N GLY A 58 7.02 -0.26 12.32
CA GLY A 58 7.60 -1.01 11.20
C GLY A 58 6.64 -2.00 10.54
N LYS A 59 5.35 -1.94 10.90
CA LYS A 59 4.28 -2.71 10.26
C LYS A 59 4.01 -2.18 8.86
N LEU A 60 3.29 -2.96 8.06
CA LEU A 60 3.00 -2.65 6.68
C LEU A 60 1.50 -2.79 6.39
N ALA A 61 1.02 -2.03 5.42
CA ALA A 61 -0.28 -2.22 4.80
C ALA A 61 -0.14 -2.14 3.28
N VAL A 62 -0.77 -3.06 2.57
CA VAL A 62 -1.06 -2.90 1.14
C VAL A 62 -2.45 -2.32 1.03
N VAL A 63 -2.60 -1.24 0.28
CA VAL A 63 -3.88 -0.59 0.04
C VAL A 63 -4.13 -0.54 -1.47
N HIS A 64 -5.28 -1.05 -1.89
CA HIS A 64 -5.74 -0.95 -3.27
C HIS A 64 -6.49 0.37 -3.46
N LEU A 65 -5.82 1.38 -4.01
CA LEU A 65 -6.43 2.68 -4.24
C LEU A 65 -7.43 2.60 -5.41
N THR A 66 -8.58 3.26 -5.28
CA THR A 66 -9.66 3.19 -6.26
C THR A 66 -9.65 4.36 -7.26
N TRP A 67 -8.97 5.46 -6.93
CA TRP A 67 -8.89 6.68 -7.74
C TRP A 67 -10.25 7.33 -8.11
N SER A 68 -11.32 6.94 -7.41
CA SER A 68 -12.70 7.24 -7.83
C SER A 68 -13.47 8.21 -6.92
N GLY A 69 -12.86 8.67 -5.82
CA GLY A 69 -13.48 9.57 -4.85
C GLY A 69 -13.51 8.95 -3.44
N PRO A 70 -14.32 9.47 -2.51
CA PRO A 70 -14.46 8.90 -1.17
C PRO A 70 -14.89 7.44 -1.25
N GLY A 71 -14.16 6.57 -0.54
CA GLY A 71 -14.56 5.19 -0.33
C GLY A 71 -15.67 5.08 0.70
N ASP A 72 -15.80 3.90 1.28
CA ASP A 72 -16.72 3.60 2.37
C ASP A 72 -15.95 2.95 3.53
N ASP A 73 -16.57 2.06 4.30
CA ASP A 73 -15.93 1.38 5.42
C ASP A 73 -15.11 0.16 4.95
N GLU A 74 -15.34 -0.29 3.72
CA GLU A 74 -14.70 -1.45 3.07
C GLU A 74 -13.60 -1.01 2.10
N TYR A 75 -13.77 0.14 1.44
CA TYR A 75 -12.81 0.71 0.51
C TYR A 75 -12.06 1.93 1.08
N PRO A 76 -10.75 2.06 0.79
CA PRO A 76 -9.96 1.19 -0.07
C PRO A 76 -9.59 -0.15 0.59
N LEU A 77 -9.60 -1.24 -0.20
CA LEU A 77 -9.26 -2.56 0.32
C LEU A 77 -7.85 -2.54 0.92
N THR A 78 -7.73 -3.04 2.15
CA THR A 78 -6.50 -2.96 2.93
C THR A 78 -6.11 -4.33 3.47
N GLU A 79 -4.87 -4.73 3.18
CA GLU A 79 -4.24 -5.95 3.69
C GLU A 79 -3.08 -5.59 4.64
N PHE A 80 -3.07 -6.14 5.84
CA PHE A 80 -2.05 -5.83 6.84
C PHE A 80 -0.96 -6.90 6.92
N PHE A 81 0.29 -6.46 7.06
CA PHE A 81 1.46 -7.32 7.23
C PHE A 81 2.29 -6.84 8.41
N SER A 82 2.77 -7.77 9.23
CA SER A 82 3.57 -7.46 10.41
C SER A 82 5.03 -7.16 10.06
N THR A 83 5.52 -7.71 8.95
CA THR A 83 6.93 -7.58 8.54
C THR A 83 7.08 -7.55 7.02
N TRP A 84 8.24 -7.05 6.56
CA TRP A 84 8.63 -7.14 5.15
C TRP A 84 8.64 -8.56 4.62
N SER A 85 9.13 -9.53 5.39
CA SER A 85 9.19 -10.94 4.97
C SER A 85 7.79 -11.50 4.71
N GLU A 86 6.83 -11.11 5.54
CA GLU A 86 5.44 -11.53 5.39
C GLU A 86 4.85 -10.95 4.10
N PHE A 87 4.94 -9.64 3.89
CA PHE A 87 4.54 -8.99 2.64
C PHE A 87 5.21 -9.63 1.41
N ALA A 88 6.53 -9.83 1.48
CA ALA A 88 7.30 -10.39 0.39
C ALA A 88 6.82 -11.79 -0.02
N SER A 89 6.56 -12.65 0.96
CA SER A 89 6.12 -14.04 0.73
C SER A 89 4.63 -14.16 0.36
N LYS A 90 3.76 -13.37 0.97
CA LYS A 90 2.30 -13.52 0.86
C LYS A 90 1.64 -12.66 -0.20
N LYS A 91 2.31 -11.59 -0.65
CA LYS A 91 1.77 -10.67 -1.67
C LYS A 91 2.73 -10.53 -2.84
N MET A 92 3.90 -9.96 -2.61
CA MET A 92 4.85 -9.62 -3.68
C MET A 92 5.25 -10.84 -4.52
N ALA A 93 5.57 -11.98 -3.89
CA ALA A 93 5.93 -13.20 -4.61
C ALA A 93 4.76 -13.81 -5.40
N LEU A 94 3.52 -13.71 -4.90
CA LEU A 94 2.33 -14.21 -5.60
C LEU A 94 1.99 -13.34 -6.81
N ASP A 95 2.05 -12.02 -6.64
CA ASP A 95 1.85 -11.07 -7.72
C ASP A 95 2.93 -11.25 -8.81
N ASN A 96 4.19 -11.48 -8.42
CA ASN A 96 5.28 -11.76 -9.36
C ASN A 96 5.05 -13.02 -10.19
N LEU A 97 4.50 -14.08 -9.59
CA LEU A 97 4.19 -15.32 -10.31
C LEU A 97 2.99 -15.19 -11.25
N SER A 98 2.17 -14.15 -11.06
CA SER A 98 0.93 -13.90 -11.80
C SER A 98 1.03 -12.73 -12.78
N TYR A 99 2.20 -12.08 -12.85
CA TYR A 99 2.55 -10.96 -13.74
C TYR A 99 3.05 -11.47 -15.10
#